data_AF-A0A1X7K8S2-F1
#
_entry.id   AF-A0A1X7K8S2-F1
#
_cell.length_a   1.000
_cell.length_b   1.000
_cell.length_c   1.000
_cell.angle_alpha   90.00
_cell.angle_beta   90.00
_cell.angle_gamma   90.00
#
_symmetry.space_group_name_H-M   'P 1'
#
loop_
_entity.id
_entity.type
_entity.pdbx_description
1 polymer ?
#
loop_
_entity_poly.entity_id
_entity_poly.type
_entity_poly.pdbx_seq_one_letter_code
_entity_poly.pdbx_strand_id
1 'polypeptide(L)' 'MRNFTYHTRDNALLRAQRLADLLHCADHLAISGAEDSKRFIPVLINIASDYAQALVNELDAGEVSTVKPEHGVCNG' A
#
# COMPACT_ATOMS: atom_id res chain seq x y z
N MET A 1 -12.93 -14.61 17.60
CA MET A 1 -12.03 -14.04 16.58
C MET A 1 -12.88 -13.41 15.49
N ARG A 2 -12.62 -12.14 15.14
CA ARG A 2 -13.28 -11.48 14.00
C ARG A 2 -12.46 -11.78 12.75
N ASN A 3 -13.09 -12.35 11.72
CA ASN A 3 -12.44 -12.62 10.44
C ASN A 3 -12.84 -11.53 9.45
N PHE A 4 -11.86 -10.72 9.05
CA PHE A 4 -12.01 -9.69 8.03
C PHE A 4 -11.62 -10.30 6.67
N THR A 5 -12.49 -10.17 5.67
CA THR A 5 -12.18 -10.59 4.30
C THR A 5 -12.01 -9.33 3.48
N TYR A 6 -10.77 -8.99 3.14
CA TYR A 6 -10.46 -7.82 2.32
C TYR A 6 -10.66 -8.20 0.85
N HIS A 7 -11.62 -7.56 0.19
CA HIS A 7 -11.73 -7.63 -1.26
C HIS A 7 -10.77 -6.61 -1.87
N THR A 8 -9.56 -7.05 -2.17
CA THR A 8 -8.58 -6.20 -2.85
C THR A 8 -9.05 -5.95 -4.28
N ARG A 9 -9.25 -4.69 -4.65
CA ARG A 9 -9.37 -4.30 -6.06
C ARG A 9 -8.01 -4.54 -6.71
N ASP A 10 -7.95 -4.92 -7.99
CA ASP A 10 -6.69 -5.20 -8.71
C ASP A 10 -5.63 -4.08 -8.56
N ASN A 11 -6.09 -2.85 -8.34
CA ASN A 11 -5.26 -1.68 -8.04
C ASN A 11 -4.42 -1.83 -6.76
N ALA A 12 -4.95 -2.44 -5.70
CA ALA A 12 -4.25 -2.58 -4.43
C ALA A 12 -3.07 -3.56 -4.55
N LEU A 13 -3.28 -4.68 -5.25
CA LEU A 13 -2.20 -5.63 -5.51
C LEU A 13 -1.10 -5.00 -6.37
N LEU A 14 -1.50 -4.28 -7.43
CA LEU A 14 -0.56 -3.58 -8.30
C LEU A 14 0.24 -2.53 -7.51
N ARG A 15 -0.38 -1.77 -6.61
CA ARG A 15 0.31 -0.79 -5.76
C ARG A 15 1.28 -1.44 -4.78
N ALA A 16 0.90 -2.55 -4.17
CA ALA A 16 1.80 -3.31 -3.29
C ALA A 16 3.03 -3.82 -4.04
N GLN A 17 2.84 -4.29 -5.29
CA GLN A 17 3.95 -4.73 -6.12
C GLN A 17 4.87 -3.58 -6.52
N ARG A 18 4.32 -2.43 -6.93
CA ARG A 18 5.12 -1.23 -7.26
C ARG A 18 5.87 -0.67 -6.06
N LEU A 19 5.25 -0.68 -4.88
CA LEU A 19 5.90 -0.34 -3.62
C LEU A 19 7.14 -1.22 -3.39
N ALA A 20 6.98 -2.54 -3.51
CA ALA A 20 8.06 -3.50 -3.30
C ALA A 20 9.19 -3.31 -4.33
N ASP A 21 8.87 -3.13 -5.62
CA ASP A 21 9.85 -2.89 -6.68
C ASP A 21 10.72 -1.65 -6.38
N LEU A 22 10.10 -0.55 -5.92
CA LEU A 22 10.79 0.71 -5.62
C LEU A 22 11.72 0.58 -4.41
N LEU A 23 11.26 -0.07 -3.34
CA LEU A 23 12.07 -0.31 -2.14
C LEU A 23 13.23 -1.26 -2.44
N HIS A 24 13.01 -2.29 -3.25
CA HIS A 24 14.06 -3.20 -3.69
C HIS A 24 15.11 -2.47 -4.55
N CYS A 25 14.67 -1.57 -5.43
CA CYS A 25 15.58 -0.74 -6.21
C CYS A 25 16.42 0.19 -5.32
N ALA A 26 15.79 0.83 -4.33
CA ALA A 26 16.49 1.69 -3.37
C ALA A 26 17.54 0.92 -2.55
N ASP A 27 17.22 -0.28 -2.09
CA ASP A 27 18.15 -1.16 -1.35
C ASP A 27 19.33 -1.58 -2.23
N HIS A 28 19.07 -2.00 -3.47
CA HIS A 28 20.12 -2.35 -4.42
C HIS A 28 21.04 -1.15 -4.69
N LEU A 29 20.50 0.06 -4.85
CA LEU A 29 21.31 1.27 -5.02
C LEU A 29 22.16 1.57 -3.78
N ALA A 30 21.61 1.39 -2.58
CA ALA A 30 22.33 1.61 -1.32
C ALA A 30 23.55 0.68 -1.20
N ILE A 31 23.42 -0.57 -1.64
CA ILE A 31 24.46 -1.60 -1.53
C ILE A 31 25.44 -1.56 -2.72
N SER A 32 25.04 -1.06 -3.89
CA SER A 32 25.84 -1.08 -5.13
C SER A 32 27.18 -0.32 -5.09
N GLY A 33 27.38 0.56 -4.11
CA GLY A 33 28.58 1.41 -4.03
C GLY A 33 28.65 2.53 -5.10
N ALA A 34 27.65 2.65 -5.97
CA ALA A 34 27.58 3.70 -6.99
C ALA A 34 27.13 5.03 -6.37
N GLU A 35 28.08 5.85 -5.93
CA GLU A 35 27.82 7.15 -5.27
C GLU A 35 26.88 8.06 -6.07
N ASP A 36 27.03 8.12 -7.40
CA ASP A 36 26.18 8.93 -8.28
C ASP A 36 24.71 8.48 -8.27
N SER A 37 24.46 7.21 -7.95
CA SER A 37 23.11 6.65 -7.93
C SER A 37 22.44 6.78 -6.56
N LYS A 38 23.20 7.02 -5.48
CA LYS A 38 22.64 7.20 -4.13
C LYS A 38 21.72 8.41 -4.02
N ARG A 39 21.93 9.43 -4.86
CA ARG A 39 21.04 10.62 -4.93
C ARG A 39 19.59 10.26 -5.32
N PHE A 40 19.35 9.11 -5.93
CA PHE A 40 18.02 8.66 -6.32
C PHE A 40 17.30 7.90 -5.20
N ILE A 41 18.01 7.43 -4.17
CA ILE A 41 17.42 6.68 -3.06
C ILE A 41 16.29 7.47 -2.38
N PRO A 42 16.45 8.76 -2.02
CA PRO A 42 15.36 9.53 -1.41
C PRO A 42 14.14 9.67 -2.33
N VAL A 43 14.35 9.79 -3.64
CA VAL A 43 13.25 9.89 -4.61
C VAL A 43 12.47 8.57 -4.69
N LEU A 44 13.17 7.45 -4.73
CA LEU A 44 12.54 6.12 -4.74
C LEU A 44 11.74 5.87 -3.45
N ILE A 45 12.29 6.25 -2.29
CA ILE A 45 11.61 6.13 -0.99
C ILE A 45 10.36 7.01 -0.94
N ASN A 46 10.43 8.26 -1.40
CA ASN A 46 9.26 9.15 -1.42
C ASN A 46 8.13 8.59 -2.28
N ILE A 47 8.43 8.12 -3.49
CA ILE A 47 7.41 7.52 -4.37
C ILE A 47 6.86 6.24 -3.74
N ALA A 48 7.71 5.41 -3.12
CA ALA A 48 7.27 4.24 -2.35
C ALA A 48 6.29 4.64 -1.24
N SER A 49 6.57 5.69 -0.47
CA SER A 49 5.66 6.20 0.56
C SER A 49 4.29 6.60 0.00
N ASP A 50 4.24 7.23 -1.18
CA ASP A 50 2.96 7.57 -1.84
C ASP A 50 2.17 6.31 -2.23
N TYR A 51 2.84 5.28 -2.75
CA TYR A 51 2.21 4.00 -3.06
C TYR A 51 1.71 3.29 -1.79
N ALA A 52 2.47 3.36 -0.69
CA ALA A 52 2.07 2.79 0.60
C ALA A 52 0.81 3.48 1.15
N GLN A 53 0.76 4.81 1.12
CA GLN A 53 -0.42 5.55 1.56
C GLN A 53 -1.64 5.25 0.69
N ALA A 54 -1.48 5.22 -0.63
CA ALA A 54 -2.56 4.88 -1.54
C ALA A 54 -3.05 3.43 -1.35
N LEU A 55 -2.14 2.49 -1.08
CA LEU A 55 -2.48 1.11 -0.76
C LEU A 55 -3.29 1.00 0.53
N VAL A 56 -2.87 1.65 1.61
CA VAL A 56 -3.61 1.68 2.87
C VAL A 56 -5.02 2.22 2.64
N ASN A 57 -5.14 3.35 1.94
CA ASN A 57 -6.44 3.93 1.62
C ASN A 57 -7.34 2.98 0.81
N GLU A 58 -6.78 2.22 -0.15
CA GLU A 58 -7.53 1.24 -0.94
C GLU A 58 -7.94 0.01 -0.13
N LEU A 59 -7.10 -0.43 0.83
CA LEU A 59 -7.43 -1.51 1.74
C LEU A 59 -8.54 -1.11 2.73
N ASP A 60 -8.43 0.10 3.30
CA ASP A 60 -9.45 0.67 4.20
C ASP A 60 -10.78 0.88 3.45
N ALA A 61 -10.75 1.38 2.21
CA ALA A 61 -11.95 1.55 1.39
C ALA A 61 -12.55 0.22 0.88
N GLY A 62 -11.74 -0.84 0.82
CA GLY A 62 -12.14 -2.19 0.43
C GLY A 62 -12.62 -3.06 1.60
N GLU A 63 -12.63 -2.53 2.82
CA GLU A 63 -13.09 -3.24 4.01
C GLU A 63 -14.61 -3.45 3.95
N VAL A 64 -15.02 -4.60 3.44
CA VAL A 64 -16.40 -5.08 3.58
C VAL A 64 -16.46 -5.86 4.89
N SER A 65 -16.95 -5.21 5.95
CA SER A 65 -17.26 -5.91 7.19
C SER A 65 -18.25 -7.05 6.88
N THR A 66 -17.85 -8.29 7.13
CA THR A 66 -18.71 -9.49 6.98
C THR A 66 -19.79 -9.55 8.07
N VAL A 67 -19.80 -8.57 8.98
CA VAL A 67 -20.87 -8.36 9.94
C VAL A 67 -22.08 -7.85 9.13
N LYS A 68 -23.13 -8.67 9.02
CA LYS A 68 -24.46 -8.17 8.63
C LYS A 68 -24.70 -6.88 9.42
N PRO A 69 -25.18 -5.78 8.81
CA PRO A 69 -25.53 -4.59 9.59
C PRO A 69 -26.64 -4.99 10.56
N GLU A 70 -26.30 -5.34 11.79
CA GLU A 70 -27.29 -5.92 12.69
C GLU A 70 -28.24 -4.83 13.19
N HIS A 71 -27.86 -3.55 13.18
CA HIS A 71 -28.74 -2.46 13.60
C HIS A 71 -28.56 -1.18 12.76
N GLY A 72 -29.70 -0.63 12.30
CA GLY A 72 -29.95 0.81 12.35
C GLY A 72 -29.79 1.59 11.05
N VAL A 73 -30.79 1.50 10.16
CA VAL A 73 -31.19 2.68 9.40
C VAL A 73 -31.72 3.70 10.42
N CYS A 74 -30.85 4.55 10.95
CA CYS A 74 -31.27 5.75 11.67
C CYS A 74 -31.32 6.90 10.67
N ASN A 75 -32.31 6.87 9.78
CA ASN A 75 -32.76 8.07 9.08
C ASN A 75 -34.23 8.27 9.46
N GLY A 76 -34.44 9.06 10.51
CA GLY A 76 -35.63 9.88 10.64
C GLY A 76 -35.51 11.11 9.74
#